data_AF-A0A242LNV1-F1
#
_entry.id   AF-A0A242LNV1-F1
#
_cell.length_a   1.000
_cell.length_b   1.000
_cell.length_c   1.000
_cell.angle_alpha   90.00
_cell.angle_beta   90.00
_cell.angle_gamma   90.00
#
_symmetry.space_group_name_H-M   'P 1'
#
loop_
_entity.id
_entity.type
_entity.pdbx_description
1 polymer ?
#
loop_
_entity_poly.entity_id
_entity_poly.type
_entity_poly.pdbx_seq_one_letter_code
_entity_poly.pdbx_strand_id
1 'polypeptide(L)'
;MKKIKRNHRLFSYIIITILGIYYLTPLIMTGVYAFGDEWGKSLLPTNFTFHWFNELFNDQAFFLSIIRSFILSTIVLVMILIVMIPSVIIIYLHYPKIDKLLQSISVLPYAIPGVILVTALLKTYSKTGVP
;
A
#
# COMPACT_ATOMS: atom_id res chain seq x y z
N MET A 1 42.14 17.56 -10.87
CA MET A 1 40.88 17.55 -10.09
C MET A 1 39.62 17.07 -10.86
N LYS A 2 39.71 16.23 -11.92
CA LYS A 2 38.53 15.87 -12.77
C LYS A 2 38.16 14.37 -12.83
N LYS A 3 38.96 13.45 -12.26
CA LYS A 3 38.71 11.99 -12.31
C LYS A 3 37.93 11.40 -11.12
N ILE A 4 37.89 12.07 -9.97
CA ILE A 4 37.29 11.51 -8.74
C ILE A 4 35.74 11.52 -8.79
N LYS A 5 35.10 12.47 -9.49
CA LYS A 5 33.63 12.58 -9.57
C LYS A 5 32.94 11.48 -10.41
N ARG A 6 33.65 10.79 -11.31
CA ARG A 6 33.02 9.82 -12.25
C ARG A 6 32.70 8.48 -11.59
N ASN A 7 33.52 8.05 -10.63
CA ASN A 7 33.37 6.75 -9.98
C ASN A 7 32.16 6.70 -9.04
N HIS A 8 31.87 7.80 -8.33
CA HIS A 8 30.69 7.87 -7.45
C HIS A 8 29.37 7.77 -8.23
N ARG A 9 29.28 8.39 -9.42
CA ARG A 9 28.06 8.28 -10.25
C ARG A 9 27.86 6.86 -10.76
N LEU A 10 28.92 6.23 -11.27
CA LEU A 10 28.84 4.84 -11.75
C LEU A 10 28.46 3.88 -10.61
N PHE A 11 29.05 4.07 -9.43
CA PHE A 11 28.71 3.30 -8.23
C PHE A 11 27.25 3.51 -7.79
N SER A 12 26.76 4.76 -7.77
CA SER A 12 25.35 5.05 -7.48
C SER A 12 24.42 4.40 -8.50
N TYR A 13 24.74 4.45 -9.80
CA TYR A 13 23.94 3.77 -10.83
C TYR A 13 23.93 2.26 -10.63
N ILE A 14 25.06 1.63 -10.32
CA ILE A 14 25.14 0.20 -10.02
C ILE A 14 24.23 -0.15 -8.84
N ILE A 15 24.30 0.62 -7.74
CA ILE A 15 23.44 0.40 -6.56
C ILE A 15 21.96 0.55 -6.92
N ILE A 16 21.59 1.62 -7.62
CA ILE A 16 20.20 1.86 -8.02
C ILE A 16 19.70 0.73 -8.93
N THR A 17 20.52 0.25 -9.86
CA THR A 17 20.16 -0.87 -10.74
C THR A 17 19.99 -2.17 -9.94
N ILE A 18 20.88 -2.48 -9.00
CA ILE A 18 20.77 -3.68 -8.16
C ILE A 18 19.51 -3.62 -7.30
N LEU A 19 19.26 -2.49 -6.63
CA LEU A 19 18.04 -2.28 -5.84
C LEU A 19 16.80 -2.33 -6.73
N GLY A 20 16.84 -1.74 -7.92
CA GLY A 20 15.78 -1.79 -8.91
C GLY A 20 15.43 -3.23 -9.29
N ILE A 21 16.44 -4.04 -9.63
CA ILE A 21 16.24 -5.47 -9.92
C ILE A 21 15.64 -6.19 -8.70
N TYR A 22 16.17 -5.94 -7.50
CA TYR A 22 15.68 -6.56 -6.28
C TYR A 22 14.20 -6.24 -5.99
N TYR A 23 13.79 -4.97 -6.10
CA TYR A 23 12.40 -4.55 -5.89
C TYR A 23 11.45 -4.95 -7.02
N LEU A 24 11.93 -4.98 -8.26
CA LEU A 24 11.11 -5.40 -9.40
C LEU A 24 10.95 -6.91 -9.49
N THR A 25 11.89 -7.70 -8.99
CA THR A 25 11.83 -9.17 -9.01
C THR A 25 10.50 -9.71 -8.45
N PRO A 26 10.05 -9.36 -7.22
CA PRO A 26 8.77 -9.86 -6.72
C PRO A 26 7.58 -9.40 -7.56
N LEU A 27 7.60 -8.17 -8.07
CA LEU A 27 6.52 -7.64 -8.92
C LEU A 27 6.43 -8.41 -10.25
N ILE A 28 7.58 -8.69 -10.88
CA ILE A 28 7.66 -9.50 -12.09
C ILE A 28 7.18 -10.91 -11.78
N MET A 29 7.57 -11.50 -10.66
CA MET A 29 7.13 -12.84 -10.26
C MET A 29 5.63 -12.91 -9.99
N THR A 30 5.03 -11.90 -9.36
CA THR A 30 3.57 -11.78 -9.25
C THR A 30 2.91 -11.64 -10.61
N GLY A 31 3.52 -10.90 -11.55
CA GLY A 31 3.07 -10.82 -12.93
C GLY A 31 3.08 -12.18 -13.63
N VAL A 32 4.20 -12.92 -13.55
CA VAL A 32 4.33 -14.28 -14.10
C VAL A 32 3.30 -15.22 -13.45
N TYR A 33 3.09 -15.10 -12.14
CA TYR A 33 2.07 -15.84 -11.38
C TYR A 33 0.65 -15.62 -11.91
N ALA A 34 0.30 -14.39 -12.26
CA ALA A 34 -1.03 -14.09 -12.79
C ALA A 34 -1.35 -14.83 -14.11
N PHE A 35 -0.33 -15.25 -14.87
CA PHE A 35 -0.50 -16.03 -16.10
C PHE A 35 -0.23 -17.54 -15.90
N GLY A 36 0.13 -18.00 -14.71
CA GLY A 36 0.42 -19.42 -14.46
C GLY A 36 -0.86 -20.24 -14.31
N ASP A 37 -0.99 -21.34 -15.05
CA ASP A 37 -2.14 -22.25 -14.94
C ASP A 37 -1.97 -23.21 -13.75
N GLU A 38 -0.86 -23.96 -13.75
CA GLU A 38 -0.44 -24.84 -12.67
C GLU A 38 0.95 -24.47 -12.20
N TRP A 39 1.09 -24.25 -10.88
CA TRP A 39 2.37 -23.95 -10.25
C TRP A 39 2.78 -25.08 -9.32
N GLY A 40 3.81 -25.84 -9.73
CA GLY A 40 4.40 -26.92 -8.95
C GLY A 40 5.56 -26.47 -8.06
N LYS A 41 6.62 -27.28 -7.96
CA LYS A 41 7.88 -26.96 -7.23
C LYS A 41 8.88 -26.12 -8.05
N SER A 42 8.50 -25.62 -9.22
CA SER A 42 9.38 -24.90 -10.15
C SER A 42 9.33 -23.38 -9.95
N LEU A 43 10.38 -22.68 -10.40
CA LEU A 43 10.45 -21.21 -10.41
C LEU A 43 9.51 -20.57 -11.45
N LEU A 44 9.08 -21.33 -12.45
CA LEU A 44 8.16 -20.91 -13.51
C LEU A 44 6.96 -21.87 -13.55
N PRO A 45 5.78 -21.40 -13.98
CA PRO A 45 4.60 -22.25 -14.11
C PRO A 45 4.81 -23.29 -15.21
N THR A 46 4.13 -24.43 -15.10
CA THR A 46 4.23 -25.51 -16.10
C THR A 46 3.61 -25.07 -17.43
N ASN A 47 2.52 -24.31 -17.36
CA ASN A 47 1.79 -23.76 -18.51
C ASN A 47 1.40 -22.31 -18.24
N PHE A 48 1.35 -21.51 -19.31
CA PHE A 48 0.84 -20.14 -19.28
C PHE A 48 -0.60 -20.10 -19.83
N THR A 49 -1.49 -19.39 -19.14
CA THR A 49 -2.91 -19.25 -19.48
C THR A 49 -3.41 -17.83 -19.30
N PHE A 50 -4.41 -17.44 -20.09
CA PHE A 50 -5.19 -16.20 -19.89
C PHE A 50 -6.55 -16.47 -19.24
N HIS A 51 -6.83 -17.72 -18.85
CA HIS A 51 -8.12 -18.14 -18.30
C HIS A 51 -8.53 -17.32 -17.07
N TRP A 52 -7.62 -17.13 -16.11
CA TRP A 52 -7.87 -16.37 -14.89
C TRP A 52 -8.25 -14.92 -15.14
N PHE A 53 -7.68 -14.27 -16.15
CA PHE A 53 -8.09 -12.92 -16.53
C PHE A 53 -9.51 -12.90 -17.09
N ASN A 54 -9.86 -13.87 -17.94
CA ASN A 54 -11.21 -13.97 -18.46
C ASN A 54 -12.23 -14.23 -17.34
N GLU A 55 -11.92 -15.11 -16.39
CA GLU A 55 -12.80 -15.35 -15.22
C GLU A 55 -12.95 -14.09 -14.36
N LEU A 56 -11.83 -13.40 -14.06
CA LEU A 56 -11.80 -12.18 -13.28
C LEU A 56 -12.64 -11.05 -13.91
N PHE A 57 -12.54 -10.85 -15.23
CA PHE A 57 -13.29 -9.81 -15.93
C PHE A 57 -14.76 -10.19 -16.20
N ASN A 58 -15.16 -11.43 -15.99
CA ASN A 58 -16.57 -11.84 -16.03
C ASN A 58 -17.21 -11.86 -14.63
N ASP A 59 -16.42 -11.76 -13.55
CA ASP A 59 -16.93 -11.73 -12.18
C ASP A 59 -17.43 -10.32 -11.80
N GLN A 60 -18.75 -10.22 -11.58
CA GLN A 60 -19.38 -8.97 -11.11
C GLN A 60 -18.90 -8.58 -9.70
N ALA A 61 -18.61 -9.55 -8.83
CA ALA A 61 -18.13 -9.28 -7.47
C ALA A 61 -16.77 -8.61 -7.47
N PHE A 62 -15.91 -8.93 -8.44
CA PHE A 62 -14.62 -8.27 -8.63
C PHE A 62 -14.78 -6.78 -8.92
N PHE A 63 -15.62 -6.40 -9.90
CA PHE A 63 -15.86 -4.98 -10.20
C PHE A 63 -16.53 -4.24 -9.05
N LEU A 64 -17.49 -4.86 -8.37
CA LEU A 64 -18.12 -4.28 -7.19
C LEU A 64 -17.08 -4.01 -6.09
N SER A 65 -16.12 -4.92 -5.89
CA SER A 65 -15.05 -4.77 -4.90
C SER A 65 -14.09 -3.64 -5.25
N ILE A 66 -13.75 -3.46 -6.53
CA ILE A 66 -12.96 -2.33 -7.02
C ILE A 66 -13.69 -1.01 -6.74
N ILE A 67 -14.96 -0.91 -7.14
CA ILE A 67 -15.76 0.30 -6.97
C ILE A 67 -15.90 0.66 -5.50
N ARG A 68 -16.21 -0.32 -4.63
CA ARG A 68 -16.29 -0.12 -3.18
C ARG A 68 -14.99 0.43 -2.60
N SER A 69 -13.85 -0.16 -2.98
CA SER A 69 -12.53 0.28 -2.52
C SER A 69 -12.20 1.69 -3.00
N PHE A 70 -12.52 1.99 -4.27
CA PHE A 70 -12.29 3.30 -4.86
C PHE A 70 -13.14 4.39 -4.19
N ILE A 71 -14.44 4.16 -4.04
CA ILE A 71 -15.36 5.09 -3.36
C ILE A 71 -14.92 5.31 -1.92
N LEU A 72 -14.64 4.24 -1.17
CA LEU A 72 -14.21 4.34 0.22
C LEU A 72 -12.91 5.15 0.36
N SER A 73 -11.89 4.84 -0.46
CA SER A 73 -10.63 5.58 -0.44
C SER A 73 -10.81 7.07 -0.78
N THR A 74 -11.70 7.38 -1.73
CA THR A 74 -11.99 8.76 -2.13
C THR A 74 -12.71 9.53 -1.03
N ILE A 75 -13.70 8.93 -0.38
CA ILE A 75 -14.41 9.54 0.76
C ILE A 75 -13.43 9.84 1.89
N VAL A 76 -12.59 8.87 2.25
CA VAL A 76 -11.58 9.03 3.31
C VAL A 76 -10.57 10.12 2.92
N LEU A 77 -10.10 10.14 1.68
CA LEU A 77 -9.18 11.18 1.19
C LEU A 77 -9.81 12.58 1.33
N VAL A 78 -11.04 12.77 0.85
CA VAL A 78 -11.74 14.06 0.96
C VAL A 78 -11.93 14.46 2.42
N MET A 79 -12.29 13.53 3.30
CA MET A 79 -12.38 13.81 4.75
C MET A 79 -11.04 14.26 5.33
N ILE A 80 -9.93 13.61 4.97
CA ILE A 80 -8.59 14.00 5.41
C ILE A 80 -8.26 15.42 4.90
N LEU A 81 -8.51 15.71 3.62
CA LEU A 81 -8.23 17.03 3.05
C LEU A 81 -9.04 18.15 3.71
N ILE A 82 -10.30 17.90 4.05
CA ILE A 82 -11.20 18.91 4.63
C ILE A 82 -10.99 19.07 6.14
N VAL A 83 -10.72 17.97 6.86
CA VAL A 83 -10.66 17.99 8.32
C VAL A 83 -9.22 18.06 8.81
N MET A 84 -8.38 17.14 8.38
CA MET A 84 -7.04 16.98 8.92
C MET A 84 -6.12 18.12 8.50
N ILE A 85 -6.11 18.50 7.21
CA ILE A 85 -5.21 19.55 6.72
C ILE A 85 -5.46 20.91 7.41
N PRO A 86 -6.69 21.46 7.44
CA PRO A 86 -6.92 22.73 8.13
C PRO A 86 -6.61 22.65 9.62
N SER A 87 -6.92 21.52 10.26
CA SER A 87 -6.63 21.30 11.68
C SER A 87 -5.13 21.40 11.96
N VAL A 88 -4.30 20.69 11.18
CA VAL A 88 -2.84 20.73 11.32
C VAL A 88 -2.30 22.13 11.11
N ILE A 89 -2.80 22.86 10.09
CA ILE A 89 -2.36 24.24 9.81
C ILE A 89 -2.68 25.17 11.01
N ILE A 90 -3.91 25.12 11.53
CA ILE A 90 -4.34 25.98 12.64
C ILE A 90 -3.52 25.68 13.90
N ILE A 91 -3.32 24.40 14.23
CA ILE A 91 -2.55 23.97 15.40
C ILE A 91 -1.10 24.42 15.29
N TYR A 92 -0.48 24.22 14.12
CA TYR A 92 0.91 24.60 13.91
C TYR A 92 1.13 26.12 14.04
N LEU A 93 0.21 26.94 13.52
CA LEU A 93 0.32 28.40 13.56
C LEU A 93 -0.04 29.01 14.93
N HIS A 94 -1.06 28.50 15.61
CA HIS A 94 -1.61 29.15 16.82
C HIS A 94 -1.28 28.40 18.12
N TYR A 95 -1.07 27.09 18.08
CA TYR A 95 -0.92 26.23 19.27
C TYR A 95 0.31 25.30 19.21
N PRO A 96 1.53 25.84 19.02
CA PRO A 96 2.75 25.04 18.86
C PRO A 96 3.11 24.16 20.07
N LYS A 97 2.56 24.48 21.26
CA LYS A 97 2.74 23.65 22.46
C LYS A 97 1.95 22.33 22.40
N ILE A 98 0.81 22.30 21.70
CA ILE A 98 -0.07 21.13 21.58
C ILE A 98 0.35 20.26 20.40
N ASP A 99 0.96 20.85 19.36
CA ASP A 99 1.48 20.15 18.18
C ASP A 99 2.34 18.93 18.56
N LYS A 100 3.29 19.08 19.49
CA LYS A 100 4.14 17.96 19.96
C LYS A 100 3.37 16.81 20.62
N LEU A 101 2.33 17.14 21.38
CA LEU A 101 1.48 16.13 22.03
C LEU A 101 0.65 15.38 20.98
N LEU A 102 0.05 16.11 20.04
CA LEU A 102 -0.75 15.52 18.96
C LEU A 102 0.10 14.61 18.07
N GLN A 103 1.31 15.02 17.68
CA GLN A 103 2.23 14.16 16.94
C GLN A 103 2.52 12.86 17.70
N SER A 104 2.74 12.94 19.02
CA SER A 104 3.00 11.75 19.85
C SER A 104 1.79 10.82 19.91
N ILE A 105 0.59 11.36 20.10
CA ILE A 105 -0.66 10.59 20.12
C ILE A 105 -0.94 9.97 18.73
N SER A 106 -0.67 10.69 17.64
CA SER A 106 -0.88 10.19 16.28
C SER A 106 0.05 9.04 15.90
N VAL A 107 1.22 8.90 16.54
CA VAL A 107 2.13 7.78 16.30
C VAL A 107 1.70 6.53 17.09
N LEU A 108 0.95 6.69 18.19
CA LEU A 108 0.52 5.59 19.05
C LEU A 108 -0.19 4.43 18.29
N PRO A 109 -1.12 4.68 17.34
CA PRO A 109 -1.79 3.61 16.61
C PRO A 109 -0.84 2.75 15.76
N TYR A 110 0.31 3.28 15.34
CA TYR A 110 1.30 2.53 14.56
C TYR A 110 2.00 1.45 15.40
N ALA A 111 2.01 1.58 16.72
CA ALA A 111 2.54 0.56 17.60
C ALA A 111 1.61 -0.65 17.73
N ILE A 112 0.33 -0.51 17.37
CA ILE A 112 -0.66 -1.59 17.45
C ILE A 112 -0.52 -2.49 16.20
N PRO A 113 -0.27 -3.80 16.37
CA PRO A 113 -0.25 -4.74 15.25
C PRO A 113 -1.57 -4.75 14.49
N GLY A 114 -1.51 -4.78 13.16
CA GLY A 114 -2.70 -4.72 12.30
C GLY A 114 -3.75 -5.80 12.61
N VAL A 115 -3.32 -7.02 12.97
CA VAL A 115 -4.22 -8.13 13.33
C VAL A 115 -5.09 -7.80 14.56
N ILE A 116 -4.52 -7.09 15.54
CA ILE A 116 -5.26 -6.68 16.75
C ILE A 116 -6.29 -5.61 16.40
N LEU A 117 -5.93 -4.66 15.54
CA LEU A 117 -6.86 -3.61 15.09
C LEU A 117 -8.06 -4.20 14.34
N VAL A 118 -7.81 -5.15 13.42
CA VAL A 118 -8.88 -5.82 12.66
C VAL A 118 -9.84 -6.56 13.57
N THR A 119 -9.33 -7.37 14.51
CA THR A 119 -10.17 -8.12 15.45
C THR A 119 -10.96 -7.22 16.40
N ALA A 120 -10.36 -6.12 16.87
CA ALA A 120 -11.04 -5.11 17.68
C ALA A 120 -12.17 -4.41 16.91
N LEU A 121 -11.94 -4.04 15.65
CA LEU A 121 -12.96 -3.43 14.79
C LEU A 121 -14.11 -4.40 14.53
N LEU A 122 -13.83 -5.65 14.13
CA LEU A 122 -14.87 -6.67 13.92
C LEU A 122 -15.73 -6.88 15.17
N LYS A 123 -15.09 -6.96 16.35
CA LYS A 123 -15.81 -7.10 17.62
C LYS A 123 -16.67 -5.87 17.96
N THR A 124 -16.20 -4.68 17.60
CA THR A 124 -16.94 -3.42 17.81
C THR A 124 -18.16 -3.33 16.89
N TYR A 125 -17.96 -3.56 15.59
CA TYR A 125 -19.01 -3.43 14.58
C TYR A 125 -20.02 -4.58 14.58
N SER A 126 -19.62 -5.80 14.98
CA SER A 126 -20.53 -6.96 15.06
C SER A 126 -21.71 -6.75 16.02
N LYS A 127 -21.61 -5.81 16.96
CA LYS A 127 -22.70 -5.47 17.89
C LYS A 127 -23.55 -4.29 17.42
N THR A 128 -23.12 -3.55 16.40
CA THR A 128 -23.74 -2.28 16.00
C THR A 128 -24.80 -2.44 14.92
N GLY A 129 -25.05 -3.66 14.43
CA GLY A 129 -26.08 -3.93 13.40
C GLY A 129 -25.79 -3.30 12.04
N VAL A 130 -24.60 -2.74 11.86
CA VAL A 130 -24.07 -2.33 10.56
C VAL A 130 -23.54 -3.61 9.90
N PRO A 131 -24.05 -4.01 8.72
CA PRO A 131 -23.64 -5.23 8.04
C PRO A 131 -22.14 -5.24 7.70
#